data_AF-A0A1N6ZDF4-F1
#
_entry.id   AF-A0A1N6ZDF4-F1
#
_cell.length_a   1.000
_cell.length_b   1.000
_cell.length_c   1.000
_cell.angle_alpha   90.00
_cell.angle_beta   90.00
_cell.angle_gamma   90.00
#
_symmetry.space_group_name_H-M   'P 1'
#
loop_
_entity.id
_entity.type
_entity.pdbx_description
1 polymer ?
#
loop_
_entity_poly.entity_id
_entity_poly.type
_entity_poly.pdbx_seq_one_letter_code
_entity_poly.pdbx_strand_id
1 'polypeptide(L)'
;MPHTARRFVEQAIPVGQFFKTISKGYYWAYEYNRGQNMGIGNSVAPNTEIDTDELKIWDLNLAEASSDRDVERLKDHIIYATLEQAVDNKGQLLGFFRNRSGSDRIYEEKAFRNLTNAWRDEYCLSAPVDAGAEERMKTAEWRITMCYYALYKSASAIIRTKDNSDLSISHQKTLDVHSNQFMASRARCLYGYPFNFDPASSQFFDFRKPFPYFLGVEDEELKDRLRSQHEDTYADYYKRQMEAVYSKAENVSSWDSGRNTSTFYHVFKLLREWANYEHGGIFSRLYGPGYVKFLDRGMRLLAYSAITTAEVALICAFGIDRFERELRYYGESCEEGVSEGAAHAVDRYEVYQRTLSNF
;
A
#
# COMPACT_ATOMS: atom_id res chain seq x y z
N MET A 1 -10.60 -13.93 33.86
CA MET A 1 -10.52 -12.54 34.38
C MET A 1 -11.47 -11.67 33.57
N PRO A 2 -12.25 -10.75 34.17
CA PRO A 2 -13.11 -9.86 33.39
C PRO A 2 -12.26 -8.89 32.55
N HIS A 3 -12.57 -8.80 31.25
CA HIS A 3 -11.92 -7.84 30.35
C HIS A 3 -12.51 -6.44 30.62
N THR A 4 -11.67 -5.51 31.11
CA THR A 4 -12.08 -4.12 31.36
C THR A 4 -11.94 -3.29 30.08
N ALA A 5 -12.71 -2.20 29.94
CA ALA A 5 -12.57 -1.27 28.81
C ALA A 5 -11.12 -0.76 28.67
N ARG A 6 -10.42 -0.54 29.78
CA ARG A 6 -9.00 -0.16 29.83
C ARG A 6 -8.07 -1.19 29.18
N ARG A 7 -8.28 -2.49 29.42
CA ARG A 7 -7.46 -3.55 28.80
C ARG A 7 -7.64 -3.62 27.27
N PHE A 8 -8.86 -3.47 26.79
CA PHE A 8 -9.12 -3.44 25.34
C PHE A 8 -8.45 -2.24 24.67
N VAL A 9 -8.42 -1.10 25.34
CA VAL A 9 -7.72 0.12 24.90
C VAL A 9 -6.21 -0.11 24.80
N GLU A 10 -5.60 -0.68 25.85
CA GLU A 10 -4.17 -0.99 25.88
C GLU A 10 -3.76 -1.92 24.71
N GLN A 11 -4.66 -2.82 24.28
CA GLN A 11 -4.45 -3.70 23.12
C GLN A 11 -4.71 -3.00 21.77
N ALA A 12 -5.58 -1.99 21.70
CA ALA A 12 -5.86 -1.23 20.47
C ALA A 12 -4.74 -0.24 20.13
N ILE A 13 -4.14 0.41 21.14
CA ILE A 13 -3.16 1.49 20.95
C ILE A 13 -2.03 1.12 19.97
N PRO A 14 -1.37 -0.06 20.07
CA PRO A 14 -0.31 -0.44 19.14
C PRO A 14 -0.77 -0.48 17.68
N VAL A 15 -2.00 -0.93 17.42
CA VAL A 15 -2.58 -0.98 16.07
C VAL A 15 -2.82 0.43 15.53
N GLY A 16 -3.40 1.32 16.34
CA GLY A 16 -3.60 2.71 15.92
C GLY A 16 -2.31 3.44 15.66
N GLN A 17 -1.33 3.22 16.52
CA GLN A 17 0.00 3.76 16.35
C GLN A 17 0.69 3.21 15.11
N PHE A 18 0.44 1.95 14.74
CA PHE A 18 0.90 1.35 13.50
C PHE A 18 0.27 2.02 12.27
N PHE A 19 -1.07 2.14 12.22
CA PHE A 19 -1.76 2.79 11.10
C PHE A 19 -1.54 4.31 11.02
N LYS A 20 -1.36 4.98 12.15
CA LYS A 20 -0.94 6.38 12.21
C LYS A 20 0.45 6.53 11.60
N THR A 21 1.40 5.69 11.99
CA THR A 21 2.75 5.67 11.40
C THR A 21 2.68 5.43 9.89
N ILE A 22 1.86 4.48 9.44
CA ILE A 22 1.68 4.20 8.01
C ILE A 22 1.11 5.40 7.26
N SER A 23 0.01 5.95 7.77
CA SER A 23 -0.65 7.11 7.16
C SER A 23 0.28 8.31 7.07
N LYS A 24 1.05 8.60 8.13
CA LYS A 24 2.06 9.66 8.11
C LYS A 24 3.18 9.37 7.11
N GLY A 25 3.64 8.12 7.03
CA GLY A 25 4.65 7.72 6.06
C GLY A 25 4.20 7.94 4.62
N TYR A 26 2.92 7.75 4.29
CA TYR A 26 2.37 8.12 2.99
C TYR A 26 2.48 9.62 2.69
N TYR A 27 2.06 10.50 3.61
CA TYR A 27 2.24 11.94 3.41
C TYR A 27 3.72 12.31 3.21
N TRP A 28 4.58 11.71 4.02
CA TRP A 28 6.01 11.95 3.92
C TRP A 28 6.60 11.44 2.62
N ALA A 29 6.13 10.30 2.09
CA ALA A 29 6.61 9.67 0.87
C ALA A 29 6.08 10.33 -0.41
N TYR A 30 4.94 11.02 -0.34
CA TYR A 30 4.25 11.49 -1.55
C TYR A 30 3.91 12.99 -1.54
N GLU A 31 4.00 13.74 -0.44
CA GLU A 31 3.57 15.15 -0.37
C GLU A 31 4.55 16.12 0.29
N TYR A 32 5.53 15.64 1.07
CA TYR A 32 6.38 16.52 1.88
C TYR A 32 7.18 17.52 1.01
N ASN A 33 7.34 18.77 1.46
CA ASN A 33 8.04 19.86 0.73
C ASN A 33 7.55 20.23 -0.69
N ARG A 34 6.43 19.67 -1.18
CA ARG A 34 5.87 20.00 -2.50
C ARG A 34 5.60 21.50 -2.71
N GLY A 35 5.06 22.19 -1.69
CA GLY A 35 4.78 23.62 -1.78
C GLY A 35 6.04 24.47 -1.96
N GLN A 36 7.12 24.11 -1.28
CA GLN A 36 8.41 24.80 -1.40
C GLN A 36 9.04 24.56 -2.78
N ASN A 37 8.84 23.38 -3.38
CA ASN A 37 9.42 23.00 -4.67
C ASN A 37 8.65 23.54 -5.89
N MET A 38 7.36 23.88 -5.76
CA MET A 38 6.57 24.47 -6.84
C MET A 38 6.40 26.00 -6.73
N GLY A 39 7.10 26.67 -5.80
CA GLY A 39 6.95 28.11 -5.57
C GLY A 39 5.57 28.51 -5.02
N ILE A 40 4.77 27.54 -4.57
CA ILE A 40 3.46 27.74 -3.98
C ILE A 40 3.65 27.72 -2.47
N GLY A 41 3.71 28.90 -1.85
CA GLY A 41 3.85 29.03 -0.41
C GLY A 41 2.73 28.30 0.34
N ASN A 42 2.99 27.05 0.73
CA ASN A 42 2.25 26.26 1.71
C ASN A 42 3.15 25.08 2.12
N SER A 43 3.90 25.29 3.21
CA SER A 43 4.59 24.25 3.95
C SER A 43 3.58 23.57 4.87
N VAL A 44 3.08 22.39 4.48
CA VAL A 44 2.51 21.46 5.46
C VAL A 44 3.35 20.20 5.44
N ALA A 45 4.61 20.36 5.86
CA ALA A 45 5.22 19.28 6.62
C ALA A 45 4.35 19.10 7.87
N PRO A 46 4.00 17.88 8.31
CA PRO A 46 3.48 17.72 9.66
C PRO A 46 4.56 18.27 10.59
N ASN A 47 4.23 19.33 11.35
CA ASN A 47 5.17 20.02 12.21
C ASN A 47 6.01 18.99 12.97
N THR A 48 7.33 19.07 12.79
CA THR A 48 8.30 18.26 13.54
C THR A 48 8.37 18.69 15.01
N GLU A 49 7.73 19.80 15.37
CA GLU A 49 7.46 20.18 16.75
C GLU A 49 6.08 19.67 17.17
N ILE A 50 6.11 18.68 18.06
CA ILE A 50 4.98 18.27 18.88
C ILE A 50 4.62 19.50 19.73
N ASP A 51 3.69 20.30 19.26
CA ASP A 51 3.16 21.43 20.03
C ASP A 51 2.36 20.86 21.20
N THR A 52 3.00 20.89 22.37
CA THR A 52 2.43 20.52 23.65
C THR A 52 1.55 21.67 24.09
N ASP A 53 0.29 21.65 23.65
CA ASP A 53 -0.87 22.12 24.42
C ASP A 53 -2.03 22.31 23.45
N GLU A 54 -2.74 21.22 23.12
CA GLU A 54 -4.19 21.27 22.92
C GLU A 54 -4.79 19.84 22.92
N LEU A 55 -5.41 19.53 24.06
CA LEU A 55 -6.38 18.44 24.34
C LEU A 55 -5.85 16.99 24.36
N LYS A 56 -5.16 16.68 25.46
CA LYS A 56 -4.79 15.33 25.93
C LYS A 56 -6.01 14.44 26.22
N ILE A 57 -6.43 13.66 25.22
CA ILE A 57 -7.03 12.36 25.44
C ILE A 57 -6.17 11.35 24.64
N TRP A 58 -5.17 10.77 25.33
CA TRP A 58 -4.51 9.50 24.98
C TRP A 58 -3.36 9.57 23.95
N ASP A 59 -2.53 10.63 24.00
CA ASP A 59 -1.29 10.78 23.22
C ASP A 59 -1.41 10.60 21.70
N LEU A 60 -2.64 10.64 21.17
CA LEU A 60 -2.94 10.62 19.75
C LEU A 60 -3.33 12.04 19.34
N ASN A 61 -2.43 12.77 18.69
CA ASN A 61 -2.79 14.03 18.01
C ASN A 61 -3.90 13.74 16.97
N LEU A 62 -5.13 14.21 17.24
CA LEU A 62 -6.34 13.99 16.42
C LEU A 62 -6.53 15.08 15.35
N ALA A 63 -5.78 16.19 15.41
CA ALA A 63 -5.89 17.33 14.50
C ALA A 63 -5.19 17.09 13.15
N GLU A 64 -4.21 16.17 13.10
CA GLU A 64 -3.47 15.83 11.88
C GLU A 64 -4.24 14.92 10.90
N ALA A 65 -5.42 14.43 11.28
CA ALA A 65 -6.28 13.66 10.38
C ALA A 65 -7.06 14.64 9.48
N SER A 66 -6.38 15.10 8.43
CA SER A 66 -6.80 16.04 7.38
C SER A 66 -8.07 15.59 6.61
N SER A 67 -8.35 16.06 5.39
CA SER A 67 -9.60 15.77 4.67
C SER A 67 -9.54 14.50 3.80
N ASP A 68 -10.66 13.95 3.36
CA ASP A 68 -10.67 12.82 2.39
C ASP A 68 -10.09 13.20 1.03
N ARG A 69 -10.05 14.50 0.71
CA ARG A 69 -9.33 15.01 -0.47
C ARG A 69 -7.85 14.68 -0.45
N ASP A 70 -7.25 14.55 0.74
CA ASP A 70 -5.84 14.20 0.86
C ASP A 70 -5.58 12.73 0.53
N VAL A 71 -6.55 11.84 0.74
CA VAL A 71 -6.43 10.42 0.36
C VAL A 71 -6.42 10.27 -1.16
N GLU A 72 -7.35 10.92 -1.85
CA GLU A 72 -7.41 10.86 -3.31
C GLU A 72 -6.18 11.52 -3.94
N ARG A 73 -5.70 12.65 -3.38
CA ARG A 73 -4.45 13.27 -3.82
C ARG A 73 -3.23 12.33 -3.64
N LEU A 74 -3.14 11.64 -2.51
CA LEU A 74 -2.08 10.66 -2.26
C LEU A 74 -2.15 9.47 -3.22
N LYS A 75 -3.35 9.00 -3.55
CA LYS A 75 -3.57 7.94 -4.56
C LYS A 75 -3.04 8.36 -5.93
N ASP A 76 -3.32 9.58 -6.38
CA ASP A 76 -2.78 10.10 -7.64
C ASP A 76 -1.25 10.06 -7.63
N HIS A 77 -0.63 10.48 -6.53
CA HIS A 77 0.83 10.48 -6.43
C HIS A 77 1.42 9.07 -6.41
N ILE A 78 0.75 8.11 -5.74
CA ILE A 78 1.15 6.70 -5.73
C ILE A 78 1.16 6.14 -7.15
N ILE A 79 0.10 6.38 -7.94
CA ILE A 79 0.04 5.85 -9.32
C ILE A 79 1.13 6.47 -10.20
N TYR A 80 1.33 7.79 -10.17
CA TYR A 80 2.40 8.43 -10.95
C TYR A 80 3.78 7.94 -10.55
N ALA A 81 4.04 7.77 -9.25
CA ALA A 81 5.29 7.21 -8.73
C ALA A 81 5.55 5.80 -9.26
N THR A 82 4.56 4.90 -9.20
CA THR A 82 4.71 3.54 -9.72
C THR A 82 4.95 3.55 -11.24
N LEU A 83 4.29 4.43 -11.98
CA LEU A 83 4.44 4.55 -13.43
C LEU A 83 5.80 5.09 -13.86
N GLU A 84 6.33 6.10 -13.18
CA GLU A 84 7.68 6.62 -13.41
C GLU A 84 8.71 5.48 -13.28
N GLN A 85 8.65 4.70 -12.20
CA GLN A 85 9.53 3.54 -12.04
C GLN A 85 9.35 2.50 -13.14
N ALA A 86 8.11 2.28 -13.59
CA ALA A 86 7.84 1.34 -14.65
C ALA A 86 8.47 1.80 -15.98
N VAL A 87 8.36 3.08 -16.30
CA VAL A 87 8.94 3.71 -17.51
C VAL A 87 10.47 3.66 -17.48
N ASP A 88 11.08 4.11 -16.39
CA ASP A 88 12.54 4.14 -16.24
C ASP A 88 13.16 2.73 -16.31
N ASN A 89 12.42 1.73 -15.87
CA ASN A 89 12.88 0.34 -15.82
C ASN A 89 12.21 -0.57 -16.86
N LYS A 90 11.59 0.01 -17.90
CA LYS A 90 10.74 -0.70 -18.88
C LYS A 90 11.39 -1.98 -19.41
N GLY A 91 12.59 -1.87 -19.98
CA GLY A 91 13.27 -3.04 -20.58
C GLY A 91 13.56 -4.16 -19.56
N GLN A 92 13.89 -3.79 -18.33
CA GLN A 92 14.15 -4.76 -17.26
C GLN A 92 12.86 -5.44 -16.79
N LEU A 93 11.78 -4.68 -16.63
CA LEU A 93 10.48 -5.17 -16.20
C LEU A 93 9.82 -6.06 -17.23
N LEU A 94 9.78 -5.63 -18.50
CA LEU A 94 9.25 -6.45 -19.60
C LEU A 94 10.05 -7.76 -19.73
N GLY A 95 11.38 -7.68 -19.69
CA GLY A 95 12.24 -8.87 -19.73
C GLY A 95 12.02 -9.80 -18.52
N PHE A 96 11.77 -9.26 -17.34
CA PHE A 96 11.48 -10.06 -16.15
C PHE A 96 10.10 -10.73 -16.25
N PHE A 97 9.04 -9.98 -16.51
CA PHE A 97 7.66 -10.49 -16.45
C PHE A 97 7.27 -11.36 -17.64
N ARG A 98 7.82 -11.10 -18.84
CA ARG A 98 7.53 -11.88 -20.05
C ARG A 98 8.38 -13.15 -20.16
N ASN A 99 9.46 -13.26 -19.40
CA ASN A 99 10.28 -14.47 -19.37
C ASN A 99 9.65 -15.54 -18.46
N ARG A 100 8.85 -16.44 -19.05
CA ARG A 100 8.13 -17.53 -18.37
C ARG A 100 8.16 -18.83 -19.17
N SER A 101 8.06 -19.97 -18.48
CA SER A 101 8.26 -21.32 -19.04
C SER A 101 6.99 -22.03 -19.53
N GLY A 102 5.94 -21.30 -19.92
CA GLY A 102 4.67 -21.90 -20.35
C GLY A 102 3.76 -20.97 -21.13
N SER A 103 2.55 -21.44 -21.43
CA SER A 103 1.55 -20.69 -22.20
C SER A 103 1.04 -19.47 -21.45
N ASP A 104 1.07 -18.31 -22.11
CA ASP A 104 0.54 -17.03 -21.60
C ASP A 104 -0.87 -17.16 -21.02
N ARG A 105 -1.75 -17.92 -21.67
CA ARG A 105 -3.16 -18.06 -21.27
C ARG A 105 -3.35 -18.60 -19.85
N ILE A 106 -2.54 -19.59 -19.43
CA ILE A 106 -2.68 -20.22 -18.11
C ILE A 106 -2.26 -19.25 -17.01
N TYR A 107 -1.20 -18.48 -17.26
CA TYR A 107 -0.72 -17.45 -16.32
C TYR A 107 -1.68 -16.26 -16.27
N GLU A 108 -2.17 -15.82 -17.43
CA GLU A 108 -3.15 -14.74 -17.61
C GLU A 108 -4.40 -15.00 -16.74
N GLU A 109 -5.07 -16.14 -16.93
CA GLU A 109 -6.31 -16.47 -16.22
C GLU A 109 -6.12 -16.45 -14.69
N LYS A 110 -5.05 -17.07 -14.18
CA LYS A 110 -4.81 -17.12 -12.73
C LYS A 110 -4.41 -15.75 -12.17
N ALA A 111 -3.63 -14.96 -12.91
CA ALA A 111 -3.19 -13.64 -12.49
C ALA A 111 -4.37 -12.67 -12.43
N PHE A 112 -5.14 -12.57 -13.51
CA PHE A 112 -6.30 -11.67 -13.57
C PHE A 112 -7.41 -12.08 -12.59
N ARG A 113 -7.65 -13.38 -12.37
CA ARG A 113 -8.56 -13.81 -11.31
C ARG A 113 -8.14 -13.32 -9.92
N ASN A 114 -6.85 -13.27 -9.61
CA ASN A 114 -6.41 -12.73 -8.32
C ASN A 114 -6.52 -11.20 -8.29
N LEU A 115 -6.21 -10.53 -9.40
CA LEU A 115 -6.33 -9.08 -9.52
C LEU A 115 -7.78 -8.61 -9.36
N THR A 116 -8.75 -9.22 -10.04
CA THR A 116 -10.18 -8.86 -9.93
C THR A 116 -10.71 -9.09 -8.52
N ASN A 117 -10.25 -10.17 -7.85
CA ASN A 117 -10.55 -10.39 -6.45
C ASN A 117 -9.91 -9.33 -5.52
N ALA A 118 -8.79 -8.72 -5.90
CA ALA A 118 -8.17 -7.63 -5.16
C ALA A 118 -8.91 -6.31 -5.37
N TRP A 119 -9.36 -6.01 -6.60
CA TRP A 119 -10.25 -4.88 -6.90
C TRP A 119 -11.52 -4.91 -6.06
N ARG A 120 -12.13 -6.08 -5.94
CA ARG A 120 -13.30 -6.27 -5.09
C ARG A 120 -13.00 -5.94 -3.62
N ASP A 121 -11.88 -6.44 -3.10
CA ASP A 121 -11.50 -6.20 -1.70
C ASP A 121 -11.18 -4.72 -1.44
N GLU A 122 -10.59 -4.01 -2.42
CA GLU A 122 -10.37 -2.55 -2.36
C GLU A 122 -11.70 -1.80 -2.30
N TYR A 123 -12.66 -2.14 -3.16
CA TYR A 123 -14.01 -1.59 -3.05
C TYR A 123 -14.61 -1.87 -1.66
N CYS A 124 -14.45 -3.10 -1.16
CA CYS A 124 -14.86 -3.47 0.19
C CYS A 124 -14.11 -2.74 1.30
N LEU A 125 -13.06 -1.94 1.04
CA LEU A 125 -12.50 -1.02 2.03
C LEU A 125 -13.14 0.37 1.96
N SER A 126 -13.51 0.79 0.76
CA SER A 126 -14.16 2.08 0.50
C SER A 126 -15.68 2.06 0.70
N ALA A 127 -16.35 0.91 0.75
CA ALA A 127 -17.81 0.84 0.85
C ALA A 127 -18.34 1.19 2.28
N PRO A 128 -19.37 2.05 2.43
CA PRO A 128 -19.99 2.87 1.39
C PRO A 128 -19.07 4.01 0.97
N VAL A 129 -18.97 4.24 -0.35
CA VAL A 129 -17.98 5.13 -0.97
C VAL A 129 -18.10 6.55 -0.43
N ASP A 130 -19.32 7.07 -0.32
CA ASP A 130 -19.61 8.44 0.12
C ASP A 130 -19.68 8.60 1.64
N ALA A 131 -19.49 7.52 2.41
CA ALA A 131 -19.60 7.59 3.85
C ALA A 131 -18.32 8.14 4.50
N GLY A 132 -18.43 8.66 5.73
CA GLY A 132 -17.25 9.05 6.50
C GLY A 132 -16.49 7.83 7.05
N ALA A 133 -15.25 8.05 7.51
CA ALA A 133 -14.44 7.00 8.15
C ALA A 133 -15.16 6.31 9.33
N GLU A 134 -15.97 7.05 10.10
CA GLU A 134 -16.77 6.50 11.20
C GLU A 134 -17.76 5.43 10.74
N GLU A 135 -18.40 5.62 9.59
CA GLU A 135 -19.34 4.66 9.03
C GLU A 135 -18.62 3.44 8.48
N ARG A 136 -17.54 3.65 7.71
CA ARG A 136 -16.78 2.56 7.10
C ARG A 136 -16.13 1.66 8.16
N MET A 137 -15.66 2.24 9.26
CA MET A 137 -14.92 1.54 10.32
C MET A 137 -15.80 0.94 11.41
N LYS A 138 -17.14 0.91 11.26
CA LYS A 138 -18.03 0.18 12.18
C LYS A 138 -17.65 -1.30 12.36
N THR A 139 -17.00 -1.89 11.35
CA THR A 139 -16.50 -3.28 11.33
C THR A 139 -14.99 -3.31 11.05
N ALA A 140 -14.21 -2.54 11.81
CA ALA A 140 -12.78 -2.34 11.52
C ALA A 140 -11.95 -3.64 11.49
N GLU A 141 -12.29 -4.68 12.27
CA GLU A 141 -11.65 -6.01 12.19
C GLU A 141 -11.84 -6.67 10.82
N TRP A 142 -13.04 -6.53 10.25
CA TRP A 142 -13.34 -7.02 8.91
C TRP A 142 -12.58 -6.22 7.86
N ARG A 143 -12.46 -4.89 8.03
CA ARG A 143 -11.71 -4.02 7.12
C ARG A 143 -10.22 -4.34 7.13
N ILE A 144 -9.63 -4.61 8.29
CA ILE A 144 -8.24 -5.08 8.40
C ILE A 144 -8.08 -6.40 7.65
N THR A 145 -9.04 -7.31 7.79
CA THR A 145 -9.03 -8.58 7.06
C THR A 145 -9.15 -8.38 5.55
N MET A 146 -10.03 -7.49 5.08
CA MET A 146 -10.15 -7.16 3.65
C MET A 146 -8.89 -6.49 3.11
N CYS A 147 -8.29 -5.58 3.86
CA CYS A 147 -7.02 -4.95 3.48
C CYS A 147 -5.92 -6.01 3.32
N TYR A 148 -5.88 -7.01 4.20
CA TYR A 148 -4.93 -8.10 4.07
C TYR A 148 -5.16 -8.90 2.80
N TYR A 149 -6.41 -9.25 2.50
CA TYR A 149 -6.71 -10.00 1.29
C TYR A 149 -6.46 -9.20 0.02
N ALA A 150 -6.70 -7.89 0.00
CA ALA A 150 -6.30 -7.02 -1.11
C ALA A 150 -4.78 -7.11 -1.34
N LEU A 151 -3.97 -6.94 -0.29
CA LEU A 151 -2.51 -7.07 -0.37
C LEU A 151 -2.07 -8.47 -0.83
N TYR A 152 -2.61 -9.52 -0.21
CA TYR A 152 -2.28 -10.91 -0.50
C TYR A 152 -2.64 -11.29 -1.95
N LYS A 153 -3.82 -10.90 -2.42
CA LYS A 153 -4.28 -11.20 -3.78
C LYS A 153 -3.51 -10.40 -4.82
N SER A 154 -3.11 -9.16 -4.54
CA SER A 154 -2.17 -8.41 -5.38
C SER A 154 -0.82 -9.10 -5.51
N ALA A 155 -0.22 -9.52 -4.39
CA ALA A 155 1.03 -10.29 -4.40
C ALA A 155 0.88 -11.62 -5.14
N SER A 156 -0.24 -12.31 -4.93
CA SER A 156 -0.59 -13.55 -5.63
C SER A 156 -0.71 -13.30 -7.15
N ALA A 157 -1.40 -12.25 -7.58
CA ALA A 157 -1.54 -11.88 -8.99
C ALA A 157 -0.17 -11.68 -9.66
N ILE A 158 0.74 -10.97 -8.99
CA ILE A 158 2.13 -10.78 -9.45
C ILE A 158 2.85 -12.14 -9.56
N ILE A 159 2.74 -13.02 -8.56
CA ILE A 159 3.34 -14.35 -8.64
C ILE A 159 2.80 -15.15 -9.83
N ARG A 160 1.48 -15.06 -10.06
CA ARG A 160 0.78 -15.78 -11.13
C ARG A 160 1.19 -15.36 -12.53
N THR A 161 1.92 -14.27 -12.71
CA THR A 161 2.48 -13.94 -14.03
C THR A 161 3.59 -14.90 -14.45
N LYS A 162 4.19 -15.65 -13.49
CA LYS A 162 5.32 -16.57 -13.73
C LYS A 162 5.18 -17.95 -13.10
N ASP A 163 4.36 -18.10 -12.06
CA ASP A 163 4.17 -19.35 -11.32
C ASP A 163 2.70 -19.80 -11.36
N ASN A 164 2.46 -20.97 -11.97
CA ASN A 164 1.13 -21.57 -12.10
C ASN A 164 0.84 -22.65 -11.05
N SER A 165 1.75 -22.91 -10.10
CA SER A 165 1.63 -23.96 -9.08
C SER A 165 0.44 -23.73 -8.15
N ASP A 166 -0.08 -24.75 -7.49
CA ASP A 166 -1.11 -24.49 -6.48
C ASP A 166 -0.47 -23.94 -5.19
N LEU A 167 -0.63 -22.62 -4.97
CA LEU A 167 -0.12 -21.91 -3.79
C LEU A 167 -1.24 -21.63 -2.79
N SER A 168 -2.48 -22.04 -3.09
CA SER A 168 -3.67 -21.75 -2.27
C SER A 168 -3.61 -22.38 -0.87
N ILE A 169 -2.72 -23.35 -0.67
CA ILE A 169 -2.62 -24.14 0.55
C ILE A 169 -1.94 -23.37 1.69
N SER A 170 -1.12 -22.34 1.40
CA SER A 170 -0.47 -21.55 2.45
C SER A 170 -0.21 -20.10 2.04
N HIS A 171 -0.83 -19.19 2.79
CA HIS A 171 -0.58 -17.75 2.67
C HIS A 171 0.90 -17.43 2.91
N GLN A 172 1.51 -18.07 3.92
CA GLN A 172 2.92 -17.88 4.24
C GLN A 172 3.82 -18.28 3.06
N LYS A 173 3.59 -19.45 2.47
CA LYS A 173 4.35 -19.91 1.29
C LYS A 173 4.21 -18.94 0.12
N THR A 174 3.02 -18.39 -0.11
CA THR A 174 2.79 -17.38 -1.15
C THR A 174 3.63 -16.13 -0.89
N LEU A 175 3.63 -15.62 0.35
CA LEU A 175 4.41 -14.43 0.71
C LEU A 175 5.91 -14.68 0.66
N ASP A 176 6.38 -15.87 1.04
CA ASP A 176 7.78 -16.29 0.92
C ASP A 176 8.21 -16.32 -0.56
N VAL A 177 7.37 -16.84 -1.47
CA VAL A 177 7.63 -16.83 -2.92
C VAL A 177 7.68 -15.39 -3.46
N HIS A 178 6.70 -14.57 -3.10
CA HIS A 178 6.65 -13.16 -3.53
C HIS A 178 7.91 -12.40 -3.09
N SER A 179 8.28 -12.54 -1.82
CA SER A 179 9.47 -11.95 -1.22
C SER A 179 10.74 -12.36 -1.98
N ASN A 180 10.98 -13.67 -2.12
CA ASN A 180 12.23 -14.20 -2.63
C ASN A 180 12.38 -14.10 -4.16
N GLN A 181 11.28 -14.09 -4.92
CA GLN A 181 11.33 -14.13 -6.39
C GLN A 181 11.00 -12.80 -7.06
N PHE A 182 10.19 -11.95 -6.42
CA PHE A 182 9.72 -10.69 -7.03
C PHE A 182 10.32 -9.49 -6.30
N MET A 183 10.17 -9.41 -4.98
CA MET A 183 10.70 -8.29 -4.21
C MET A 183 12.23 -8.31 -4.13
N ALA A 184 12.87 -9.48 -4.18
CA ALA A 184 14.33 -9.63 -4.23
C ALA A 184 14.93 -9.59 -5.66
N SER A 185 14.11 -9.38 -6.71
CA SER A 185 14.55 -9.48 -8.10
C SER A 185 14.44 -8.15 -8.85
N ARG A 186 14.48 -8.17 -10.19
CA ARG A 186 14.32 -6.96 -11.02
C ARG A 186 12.95 -6.30 -10.87
N ALA A 187 11.92 -7.05 -10.44
CA ALA A 187 10.61 -6.49 -10.15
C ALA A 187 10.60 -5.54 -8.93
N ARG A 188 11.66 -5.54 -8.10
CA ARG A 188 11.78 -4.69 -6.91
C ARG A 188 11.60 -3.19 -7.18
N CYS A 189 11.85 -2.73 -8.41
CA CYS A 189 11.68 -1.31 -8.75
C CYS A 189 10.22 -0.84 -8.77
N LEU A 190 9.24 -1.75 -8.85
CA LEU A 190 7.82 -1.37 -8.79
C LEU A 190 7.31 -1.09 -7.37
N TYR A 191 8.03 -1.54 -6.34
CA TYR A 191 7.57 -1.44 -4.95
C TYR A 191 8.03 -0.12 -4.33
N GLY A 192 7.08 0.77 -4.05
CA GLY A 192 7.26 2.01 -3.28
C GLY A 192 6.87 1.83 -1.81
N TYR A 193 6.65 2.94 -1.09
CA TYR A 193 6.17 2.90 0.30
C TYR A 193 4.83 2.14 0.43
N PRO A 194 4.62 1.33 1.48
CA PRO A 194 5.60 0.79 2.45
C PRO A 194 6.14 -0.60 2.05
N PHE A 195 6.00 -0.98 0.78
CA PHE A 195 6.30 -2.33 0.27
C PHE A 195 7.69 -2.51 -0.30
N ASN A 196 8.48 -1.46 -0.46
CA ASN A 196 9.90 -1.60 -0.73
C ASN A 196 10.53 -2.54 0.33
N PHE A 197 11.47 -3.39 -0.08
CA PHE A 197 11.97 -4.47 0.77
C PHE A 197 13.43 -4.77 0.41
N ASP A 198 14.26 -5.07 1.41
CA ASP A 198 15.57 -5.69 1.19
C ASP A 198 15.75 -6.91 2.12
N PRO A 199 15.68 -8.14 1.60
CA PRO A 199 15.93 -9.36 2.36
C PRO A 199 17.41 -9.75 2.52
N ALA A 200 18.36 -9.06 1.86
CA ALA A 200 19.71 -9.62 1.65
C ALA A 200 20.88 -8.64 1.80
N SER A 201 20.65 -7.35 1.98
CA SER A 201 21.76 -6.38 2.09
C SER A 201 21.73 -5.61 3.41
N SER A 202 22.91 -5.29 3.93
CA SER A 202 23.10 -4.30 5.00
C SER A 202 22.79 -2.86 4.54
N GLN A 203 22.18 -2.69 3.38
CA GLN A 203 21.72 -1.41 2.86
C GLN A 203 20.21 -1.35 3.03
N PHE A 204 19.78 -0.22 3.57
CA PHE A 204 18.37 0.09 3.70
C PHE A 204 17.68 0.02 2.33
N PHE A 205 16.39 -0.32 2.37
CA PHE A 205 15.34 0.28 1.55
C PHE A 205 15.86 1.38 0.60
N ASP A 206 15.64 1.22 -0.71
CA ASP A 206 15.98 2.26 -1.68
C ASP A 206 14.99 3.43 -1.56
N PHE A 207 15.24 4.32 -0.60
CA PHE A 207 14.42 5.50 -0.29
C PHE A 207 14.38 6.53 -1.43
N ARG A 208 15.12 6.26 -2.52
CA ARG A 208 15.24 7.07 -3.73
C ARG A 208 14.13 6.78 -4.76
N LYS A 209 13.23 5.82 -4.48
CA LYS A 209 12.22 5.30 -5.43
C LYS A 209 10.75 5.51 -4.98
N PRO A 210 9.96 6.25 -5.77
CA PRO A 210 10.21 7.63 -6.13
C PRO A 210 9.32 8.55 -5.31
N PHE A 211 9.91 9.71 -5.04
CA PHE A 211 9.17 10.91 -4.74
C PHE A 211 8.74 11.58 -6.05
N PRO A 212 7.46 11.95 -6.24
CA PRO A 212 7.02 12.67 -7.43
C PRO A 212 7.39 14.17 -7.38
N TYR A 213 8.60 14.53 -6.91
CA TYR A 213 9.07 15.93 -6.90
C TYR A 213 9.46 16.45 -8.28
N PHE A 214 9.55 15.57 -9.27
CA PHE A 214 9.95 15.90 -10.63
C PHE A 214 8.77 16.08 -11.59
N LEU A 215 7.53 15.90 -11.11
CA LEU A 215 6.34 16.20 -11.91
C LEU A 215 6.32 17.70 -12.23
N GLY A 216 6.68 18.05 -13.48
CA GLY A 216 6.74 19.41 -13.98
C GLY A 216 8.11 20.09 -13.87
N VAL A 217 9.15 19.41 -13.38
CA VAL A 217 10.54 19.92 -13.43
C VAL A 217 11.15 19.44 -14.73
N GLU A 218 11.38 20.33 -15.70
CA GLU A 218 12.02 19.98 -16.98
C GLU A 218 13.55 19.99 -16.92
N ASP A 219 14.12 20.64 -15.91
CA ASP A 219 15.57 20.82 -15.73
C ASP A 219 16.21 19.60 -15.04
N GLU A 220 16.92 18.78 -15.81
CA GLU A 220 17.63 17.57 -15.33
C GLU A 220 18.71 17.87 -14.26
N GLU A 221 19.37 19.03 -14.32
CA GLU A 221 20.41 19.38 -13.34
C GLU A 221 19.77 19.76 -12.00
N LEU A 222 18.61 20.44 -12.03
CA LEU A 222 17.79 20.68 -10.86
C LEU A 222 17.22 19.38 -10.29
N LYS A 223 16.80 18.44 -11.16
CA LYS A 223 16.35 17.11 -10.72
C LYS A 223 17.44 16.38 -9.92
N ASP A 224 18.66 16.30 -10.45
CA ASP A 224 19.76 15.59 -9.79
C ASP A 224 20.23 16.26 -8.49
N ARG A 225 20.18 17.60 -8.43
CA ARG A 225 20.47 18.35 -7.20
C ARG A 225 19.42 18.11 -6.12
N LEU A 226 18.13 18.20 -6.47
CA LEU A 226 17.02 17.93 -5.55
C LEU A 226 17.04 16.48 -5.08
N ARG A 227 17.31 15.54 -5.99
CA ARG A 227 17.53 14.13 -5.69
C ARG A 227 18.61 13.99 -4.61
N SER A 228 19.81 14.50 -4.85
CA SER A 228 20.94 14.33 -3.92
C SER A 228 20.73 14.99 -2.54
N GLN A 229 20.04 16.12 -2.44
CA GLN A 229 19.78 16.81 -1.16
C GLN A 229 18.70 16.14 -0.31
N HIS A 230 17.74 15.47 -0.96
CA HIS A 230 16.58 14.91 -0.30
C HIS A 230 16.71 13.40 -0.04
N GLU A 231 17.57 12.68 -0.77
CA GLU A 231 17.74 11.24 -0.53
C GLU A 231 18.16 10.91 0.91
N ASP A 232 19.14 11.62 1.48
CA ASP A 232 19.67 11.31 2.82
C ASP A 232 18.69 11.64 3.96
N THR A 233 18.05 12.82 3.91
CA THR A 233 17.13 13.27 4.97
C THR A 233 15.88 12.39 5.05
N TYR A 234 15.37 11.95 3.89
CA TYR A 234 14.17 11.12 3.82
C TYR A 234 14.49 9.66 4.11
N ALA A 235 15.67 9.19 3.71
CA ALA A 235 16.18 7.88 4.08
C ALA A 235 16.17 7.67 5.60
N ASP A 236 16.71 8.63 6.35
CA ASP A 236 16.78 8.56 7.81
C ASP A 236 15.41 8.67 8.49
N TYR A 237 14.50 9.49 7.98
CA TYR A 237 13.14 9.56 8.51
C TYR A 237 12.37 8.27 8.25
N TYR A 238 12.43 7.77 7.03
CA TYR A 238 11.75 6.57 6.59
C TYR A 238 12.24 5.35 7.36
N LYS A 239 13.56 5.19 7.50
CA LYS A 239 14.17 4.16 8.32
C LYS A 239 13.57 4.16 9.72
N ARG A 240 13.51 5.32 10.39
CA ARG A 240 12.90 5.46 11.71
C ARG A 240 11.41 5.09 11.72
N GLN A 241 10.65 5.46 10.69
CA GLN A 241 9.24 5.07 10.60
C GLN A 241 9.08 3.56 10.42
N MET A 242 9.84 2.92 9.53
CA MET A 242 9.76 1.48 9.32
C MET A 242 10.27 0.71 10.53
N GLU A 243 11.36 1.12 11.17
CA GLU A 243 11.81 0.56 12.45
C GLU A 243 10.69 0.67 13.51
N ALA A 244 9.98 1.80 13.55
CA ALA A 244 8.82 1.96 14.43
C ALA A 244 7.64 1.05 14.02
N VAL A 245 7.37 0.85 12.72
CA VAL A 245 6.36 -0.10 12.21
C VAL A 245 6.69 -1.53 12.64
N TYR A 246 7.92 -1.98 12.40
CA TYR A 246 8.38 -3.32 12.73
C TYR A 246 8.44 -3.55 14.24
N SER A 247 9.02 -2.62 15.01
CA SER A 247 9.04 -2.69 16.47
C SER A 247 7.62 -2.71 17.07
N LYS A 248 6.67 -1.95 16.50
CA LYS A 248 5.27 -2.03 16.94
C LYS A 248 4.62 -3.36 16.56
N ALA A 249 4.93 -3.92 15.40
CA ALA A 249 4.40 -5.20 14.97
C ALA A 249 4.96 -6.39 15.79
N GLU A 250 6.21 -6.31 16.24
CA GLU A 250 6.79 -7.25 17.24
C GLU A 250 5.99 -7.27 18.55
N ASN A 251 5.33 -6.16 18.91
CA ASN A 251 4.50 -6.07 20.10
C ASN A 251 3.06 -6.62 19.91
N VAL A 252 2.64 -6.96 18.68
CA VAL A 252 1.26 -7.42 18.38
C VAL A 252 1.09 -8.94 18.58
N SER A 253 2.15 -9.74 18.48
CA SER A 253 2.13 -11.19 18.76
C SER A 253 3.55 -11.72 18.98
N SER A 254 3.71 -12.94 19.52
CA SER A 254 5.02 -13.58 19.66
C SER A 254 5.66 -13.82 18.29
N TRP A 255 6.36 -12.80 17.81
CA TRP A 255 7.11 -12.81 16.56
C TRP A 255 8.13 -13.95 16.61
N ASP A 256 7.93 -14.98 15.79
CA ASP A 256 8.84 -16.12 15.73
C ASP A 256 10.13 -15.65 15.03
N SER A 257 11.15 -15.38 15.85
CA SER A 257 12.42 -14.71 15.50
C SER A 257 13.33 -15.52 14.54
N GLY A 258 12.81 -16.61 13.96
CA GLY A 258 13.57 -17.55 13.14
C GLY A 258 13.48 -17.38 11.62
N ARG A 259 12.73 -16.42 11.07
CA ARG A 259 12.60 -16.24 9.61
C ARG A 259 13.21 -14.93 9.13
N ASN A 260 14.38 -15.05 8.53
CA ASN A 260 15.27 -13.97 8.06
C ASN A 260 14.72 -13.07 6.93
N THR A 261 13.42 -13.02 6.63
CA THR A 261 12.87 -12.18 5.54
C THR A 261 11.41 -11.74 5.79
N SER A 262 11.19 -10.87 6.78
CA SER A 262 9.83 -10.32 7.03
C SER A 262 9.56 -9.08 6.17
N THR A 263 8.87 -9.24 5.03
CA THR A 263 8.36 -8.10 4.24
C THR A 263 7.18 -7.41 4.93
N PHE A 264 6.79 -6.21 4.47
CA PHE A 264 5.57 -5.56 4.96
C PHE A 264 4.31 -6.43 4.79
N TYR A 265 4.24 -7.28 3.76
CA TYR A 265 3.14 -8.24 3.59
C TYR A 265 3.07 -9.27 4.74
N HIS A 266 4.21 -9.66 5.31
CA HIS A 266 4.26 -10.55 6.46
C HIS A 266 3.75 -9.86 7.73
N VAL A 267 4.11 -8.59 7.92
CA VAL A 267 3.59 -7.76 9.01
C VAL A 267 2.06 -7.70 8.94
N PHE A 268 1.50 -7.49 7.76
CA PHE A 268 0.05 -7.41 7.61
C PHE A 268 -0.67 -8.77 7.74
N LYS A 269 0.02 -9.89 7.46
CA LYS A 269 -0.48 -11.23 7.78
C LYS A 269 -0.67 -11.40 9.29
N LEU A 270 0.33 -11.01 10.09
CA LEU A 270 0.24 -11.01 11.56
C LEU A 270 -0.90 -10.08 12.03
N LEU A 271 -0.96 -8.90 11.41
CA LEU A 271 -2.11 -7.99 11.33
C LEU A 271 -3.47 -8.70 11.40
N ARG A 272 -3.72 -9.44 10.33
CA ARG A 272 -4.97 -10.15 10.08
C ARG A 272 -5.20 -11.32 11.02
N GLU A 273 -4.15 -12.07 11.38
CA GLU A 273 -4.26 -13.20 12.31
C GLU A 273 -4.68 -12.71 13.69
N TRP A 274 -4.07 -11.63 14.18
CA TRP A 274 -4.46 -10.98 15.41
C TRP A 274 -5.91 -10.47 15.37
N ALA A 275 -6.29 -9.77 14.30
CA ALA A 275 -7.64 -9.23 14.15
C ALA A 275 -8.73 -10.31 14.14
N ASN A 276 -8.45 -11.51 13.61
CA ASN A 276 -9.42 -12.60 13.49
C ASN A 276 -9.46 -13.54 14.70
N TYR A 277 -8.31 -13.86 15.31
CA TYR A 277 -8.21 -14.99 16.23
C TYR A 277 -7.92 -14.61 17.68
N GLU A 278 -7.41 -13.41 17.94
CA GLU A 278 -7.08 -12.99 19.30
C GLU A 278 -8.23 -12.19 19.92
N HIS A 279 -8.51 -10.98 19.42
CA HIS A 279 -9.46 -10.07 20.07
C HIS A 279 -10.15 -9.06 19.12
N GLY A 280 -10.80 -9.51 18.04
CA GLY A 280 -11.46 -8.63 17.06
C GLY A 280 -12.46 -7.60 17.66
N GLY A 281 -13.13 -7.94 18.76
CA GLY A 281 -14.06 -7.04 19.47
C GLY A 281 -13.43 -5.79 20.10
N ILE A 282 -12.10 -5.69 20.14
CA ILE A 282 -11.38 -4.45 20.50
C ILE A 282 -11.77 -3.31 19.55
N PHE A 283 -11.96 -3.62 18.27
CA PHE A 283 -12.28 -2.64 17.24
C PHE A 283 -13.73 -2.13 17.30
N SER A 284 -14.63 -2.87 17.94
CA SER A 284 -16.01 -2.42 18.17
C SER A 284 -16.07 -1.20 19.12
N ARG A 285 -14.94 -0.89 19.80
CA ARG A 285 -14.80 0.22 20.73
C ARG A 285 -13.65 1.16 20.35
N LEU A 286 -13.32 1.30 19.07
CA LEU A 286 -12.31 2.28 18.67
C LEU A 286 -12.67 3.68 19.19
N TYR A 287 -11.90 4.14 20.18
CA TYR A 287 -12.11 5.44 20.81
C TYR A 287 -11.32 6.51 20.05
N GLY A 288 -12.02 7.55 19.61
CA GLY A 288 -11.41 8.76 19.03
C GLY A 288 -11.58 8.88 17.51
N PRO A 289 -12.22 9.96 17.00
CA PRO A 289 -12.41 10.20 15.57
C PRO A 289 -11.12 10.17 14.74
N GLY A 290 -9.99 10.62 15.31
CA GLY A 290 -8.69 10.59 14.62
C GLY A 290 -8.15 9.17 14.41
N TYR A 291 -8.32 8.27 15.37
CA TYR A 291 -7.88 6.87 15.26
C TYR A 291 -8.60 6.15 14.11
N VAL A 292 -9.92 6.35 14.06
CA VAL A 292 -10.80 5.82 13.01
C VAL A 292 -10.37 6.33 11.63
N LYS A 293 -10.06 7.62 11.51
CA LYS A 293 -9.56 8.20 10.26
C LYS A 293 -8.20 7.61 9.85
N PHE A 294 -7.25 7.43 10.77
CA PHE A 294 -5.94 6.85 10.42
C PHE A 294 -6.05 5.39 9.95
N LEU A 295 -6.92 4.60 10.57
CA LEU A 295 -7.19 3.23 10.12
C LEU A 295 -7.78 3.20 8.71
N ASP A 296 -8.88 3.93 8.50
CA ASP A 296 -9.58 4.01 7.22
C ASP A 296 -8.61 4.41 6.09
N ARG A 297 -7.85 5.48 6.32
CA ARG A 297 -6.87 6.00 5.35
C ARG A 297 -5.73 5.04 5.09
N GLY A 298 -5.10 4.56 6.15
CA GLY A 298 -3.95 3.65 6.04
C GLY A 298 -4.33 2.41 5.25
N MET A 299 -5.48 1.79 5.53
CA MET A 299 -5.94 0.61 4.79
C MET A 299 -6.25 0.90 3.32
N ARG A 300 -6.96 2.00 3.04
CA ARG A 300 -7.28 2.39 1.65
C ARG A 300 -6.03 2.69 0.83
N LEU A 301 -5.05 3.40 1.40
CA LEU A 301 -3.77 3.69 0.74
C LEU A 301 -2.92 2.43 0.55
N LEU A 302 -2.86 1.55 1.55
CA LEU A 302 -2.15 0.27 1.44
C LEU A 302 -2.70 -0.61 0.32
N ALA A 303 -4.01 -0.79 0.28
CA ALA A 303 -4.66 -1.59 -0.77
C ALA A 303 -4.42 -0.96 -2.14
N TYR A 304 -4.62 0.36 -2.27
CA TYR A 304 -4.39 1.09 -3.51
C TYR A 304 -2.95 0.92 -4.01
N SER A 305 -1.94 1.10 -3.14
CA SER A 305 -0.52 0.92 -3.49
C SER A 305 -0.20 -0.50 -3.94
N ALA A 306 -0.68 -1.52 -3.23
CA ALA A 306 -0.43 -2.93 -3.57
C ALA A 306 -1.09 -3.30 -4.91
N ILE A 307 -2.32 -2.86 -5.12
CA ILE A 307 -3.08 -3.12 -6.35
C ILE A 307 -2.47 -2.38 -7.54
N THR A 308 -2.14 -1.10 -7.40
CA THR A 308 -1.43 -0.32 -8.44
C THR A 308 -0.15 -1.05 -8.89
N THR A 309 0.64 -1.55 -7.92
CA THR A 309 1.85 -2.35 -8.21
C THR A 309 1.53 -3.61 -9.02
N ALA A 310 0.47 -4.33 -8.64
CA ALA A 310 0.06 -5.54 -9.33
C ALA A 310 -0.50 -5.26 -10.73
N GLU A 311 -1.29 -4.21 -10.91
CA GLU A 311 -1.83 -3.79 -12.20
C GLU A 311 -0.70 -3.48 -13.19
N VAL A 312 0.27 -2.67 -12.79
CA VAL A 312 1.44 -2.33 -13.62
C VAL A 312 2.28 -3.58 -13.93
N ALA A 313 2.47 -4.48 -12.97
CA ALA A 313 3.16 -5.76 -13.19
C ALA A 313 2.42 -6.64 -14.22
N LEU A 314 1.09 -6.71 -14.16
CA LEU A 314 0.27 -7.48 -15.10
C LEU A 314 0.26 -6.84 -16.49
N ILE A 315 0.23 -5.50 -16.60
CA ILE A 315 0.41 -4.78 -17.87
C ILE A 315 1.79 -5.10 -18.46
N CYS A 316 2.87 -5.08 -17.67
CA CYS A 316 4.19 -5.50 -18.14
C CYS A 316 4.20 -6.97 -18.64
N ALA A 317 3.47 -7.85 -17.95
CA ALA A 317 3.43 -9.29 -18.23
C ALA A 317 2.59 -9.67 -19.45
N PHE A 318 1.47 -8.97 -19.70
CA PHE A 318 0.43 -9.38 -20.65
C PHE A 318 0.04 -8.30 -21.67
N GLY A 319 0.47 -7.06 -21.46
CA GLY A 319 0.12 -5.89 -22.27
C GLY A 319 -1.18 -5.21 -21.83
N ILE A 320 -1.31 -3.94 -22.18
CA ILE A 320 -2.45 -3.10 -21.75
C ILE A 320 -3.79 -3.57 -22.33
N ASP A 321 -3.82 -4.12 -23.55
CA ASP A 321 -5.05 -4.61 -24.19
C ASP A 321 -5.69 -5.79 -23.43
N ARG A 322 -4.86 -6.62 -22.81
CA ARG A 322 -5.32 -7.75 -21.97
C ARG A 322 -5.88 -7.23 -20.65
N PHE A 323 -5.20 -6.26 -20.07
CA PHE A 323 -5.67 -5.60 -18.87
C PHE A 323 -7.03 -4.91 -19.08
N GLU A 324 -7.19 -4.14 -20.16
CA GLU A 324 -8.45 -3.46 -20.50
C GLU A 324 -9.60 -4.44 -20.66
N ARG A 325 -9.36 -5.56 -21.34
CA ARG A 325 -10.38 -6.61 -21.52
C ARG A 325 -10.89 -7.14 -20.18
N GLU A 326 -9.99 -7.44 -19.26
CA GLU A 326 -10.33 -7.96 -17.93
C GLU A 326 -11.00 -6.89 -17.06
N LEU A 327 -10.58 -5.62 -17.17
CA LEU A 327 -11.26 -4.50 -16.54
C LEU A 327 -12.70 -4.36 -17.05
N ARG A 328 -12.93 -4.51 -18.35
CA ARG A 328 -14.29 -4.47 -18.93
C ARG A 328 -15.16 -5.59 -18.39
N TYR A 329 -14.67 -6.83 -18.35
CA TYR A 329 -15.43 -7.96 -17.75
C TYR A 329 -15.73 -7.74 -16.27
N TYR A 330 -14.79 -7.18 -15.52
CA TYR A 330 -15.03 -6.81 -14.13
C TYR A 330 -16.09 -5.70 -14.01
N GLY A 331 -16.04 -4.69 -14.88
CA GLY A 331 -17.05 -3.62 -14.97
C GLY A 331 -18.45 -4.16 -15.26
N GLU A 332 -18.60 -5.02 -16.27
CA GLU A 332 -19.87 -5.70 -16.59
C GLU A 332 -20.40 -6.48 -15.37
N SER A 333 -19.53 -7.20 -14.66
CA SER A 333 -19.91 -7.91 -13.43
C SER A 333 -20.31 -6.96 -12.29
N CYS A 334 -19.72 -5.76 -12.21
CA CYS A 334 -20.09 -4.74 -11.22
C CYS A 334 -21.46 -4.11 -11.55
N GLU A 335 -21.76 -3.88 -12.83
CA GLU A 335 -23.05 -3.35 -13.28
C GLU A 335 -24.23 -4.26 -12.87
N GLU A 336 -24.04 -5.58 -12.91
CA GLU A 336 -25.06 -6.55 -12.46
C GLU A 336 -25.20 -6.64 -10.93
N GLY A 337 -24.20 -6.18 -10.18
CA GLY A 337 -24.12 -6.37 -8.73
C GLY A 337 -24.00 -5.06 -7.95
N VAL A 338 -22.77 -4.52 -7.89
CA VAL A 338 -22.44 -3.28 -7.17
C VAL A 338 -21.73 -2.33 -8.13
N SER A 339 -22.49 -1.39 -8.69
CA SER A 339 -22.07 -0.53 -9.80
C SER A 339 -20.79 0.28 -9.54
N GLU A 340 -20.60 0.71 -8.29
CA GLU A 340 -19.44 1.51 -7.86
C GLU A 340 -18.18 0.65 -7.66
N GLY A 341 -18.31 -0.68 -7.76
CA GLY A 341 -17.24 -1.64 -7.51
C GLY A 341 -16.04 -1.55 -8.46
N ALA A 342 -16.25 -0.98 -9.66
CA ALA A 342 -15.23 -0.81 -10.68
C ALA A 342 -14.55 0.57 -10.67
N ALA A 343 -15.11 1.57 -9.97
CA ALA A 343 -14.69 2.97 -10.08
C ALA A 343 -13.17 3.15 -9.88
N HIS A 344 -12.62 2.61 -8.79
CA HIS A 344 -11.18 2.74 -8.50
C HIS A 344 -10.27 2.10 -9.57
N ALA A 345 -10.67 0.97 -10.16
CA ALA A 345 -9.89 0.32 -11.20
C ALA A 345 -9.98 1.07 -12.54
N VAL A 346 -11.16 1.64 -12.85
CA VAL A 346 -11.38 2.49 -14.02
C VAL A 346 -10.55 3.77 -13.93
N ASP A 347 -10.59 4.46 -12.80
CA ASP A 347 -9.83 5.70 -12.57
C ASP A 347 -8.33 5.51 -12.82
N ARG A 348 -7.76 4.40 -12.29
CA ARG A 348 -6.34 4.06 -12.53
C ARG A 348 -6.06 3.72 -13.98
N TYR A 349 -6.95 2.99 -14.65
CA TYR A 349 -6.78 2.60 -16.05
C TYR A 349 -6.67 3.81 -16.99
N GLU A 350 -7.39 4.90 -16.75
CA GLU A 350 -7.27 6.13 -17.55
C GLU A 350 -5.84 6.69 -17.54
N VAL A 351 -5.14 6.59 -16.41
CA VAL A 351 -3.75 7.02 -16.26
C VAL A 351 -2.80 6.03 -16.97
N TYR A 352 -3.08 4.72 -16.84
CA TYR A 352 -2.31 3.67 -17.52
C TYR A 352 -2.39 3.78 -19.03
N GLN A 353 -3.56 4.05 -19.60
CA GLN A 353 -3.75 4.15 -21.03
C GLN A 353 -2.89 5.25 -21.65
N ARG A 354 -2.70 6.36 -20.94
CA ARG A 354 -1.86 7.49 -21.38
C ARG A 354 -0.36 7.16 -21.32
N THR A 355 0.05 6.36 -20.34
CA THR A 355 1.48 6.20 -19.97
C THR A 355 2.08 4.87 -20.44
N LEU A 356 1.30 3.80 -20.41
CA LEU A 356 1.72 2.42 -20.65
C LEU A 356 1.16 1.82 -21.94
N SER A 357 0.57 2.61 -22.84
CA SER A 357 0.07 2.14 -24.14
C SER A 357 1.11 1.41 -24.99
N ASN A 358 2.39 1.72 -24.79
CA ASN A 358 3.52 1.13 -25.51
C ASN A 358 4.25 0.02 -24.72
N PHE A 359 3.71 -0.43 -23.59
CA PHE A 359 4.27 -1.54 -22.80
C PHE A 359 3.76 -2.88 -23.33
#